data_AF-A0A0Q4AZ12-F1
#
_entry.id   AF-A0A0Q4AZ12-F1
#
_cell.length_a   1.000
_cell.length_b   1.000
_cell.length_c   1.000
_cell.angle_alpha   90.00
_cell.angle_beta   90.00
_cell.angle_gamma   90.00
#
_symmetry.space_group_name_H-M   'P 1'
#
loop_
_entity.id
_entity.type
_entity.pdbx_description
1 polymer ?
#
loop_
_entity_poly.entity_id
_entity_poly.type
_entity_poly.pdbx_seq_one_letter_code
_entity_poly.pdbx_strand_id
1 'polypeptide(L)'
;MVKRRLFGFFYLLGAVVLLLGAAACEKVNDVLKSIGLSNAEIVEGLKEALNVAAGSAQGSASKVDGFLKNKAIEIMLPDQLKPVKKLVDTASYIPVVGSIVKSTLGDGVEELRVAMNHAAEHASRDVLPIFKGAVKEMTITDGLQVLQGGDSAASHYLREKTYTKLEDKFTPVVKESMGKTEVNSYYETLSTNYNEVVGKVNAIPGGMALVKAAVPDLPDRLDTDLSRFITTKGLDGLFYLMKGEEKKIRDNPLDYGSAIIQKVFNSPEAREKKNG
;
A
#
# COMPACT_ATOMS: atom_id res chain seq x y z
N MET A 1 13.44 -52.51 -35.97
CA MET A 1 14.00 -52.66 -34.61
C MET A 1 14.21 -51.29 -33.94
N VAL A 2 13.19 -50.42 -33.84
CA VAL A 2 13.31 -49.12 -33.12
C VAL A 2 11.90 -48.63 -32.70
N LYS A 3 11.16 -49.35 -31.85
CA LYS A 3 9.87 -48.84 -31.31
C LYS A 3 9.52 -49.25 -29.88
N ARG A 4 10.45 -49.87 -29.15
CA ARG A 4 10.20 -50.40 -27.80
C ARG A 4 10.89 -49.65 -26.65
N ARG A 5 11.58 -48.53 -26.93
CA ARG A 5 12.36 -47.78 -25.92
C ARG A 5 11.77 -46.42 -25.50
N LEU A 6 10.67 -45.96 -26.10
CA LEU A 6 10.11 -44.63 -25.79
C LEU A 6 9.01 -44.62 -24.71
N PHE A 7 8.40 -45.76 -24.39
CA PHE A 7 7.28 -45.82 -23.44
C PHE A 7 7.72 -45.87 -21.96
N GLY A 8 8.99 -46.15 -21.67
CA GLY A 8 9.54 -46.18 -20.31
C GLY A 8 9.96 -44.81 -19.75
N PHE A 9 10.13 -43.80 -20.61
CA PHE A 9 10.65 -42.49 -20.19
C PHE A 9 9.55 -41.55 -19.65
N PHE A 10 8.31 -41.69 -20.11
CA PHE A 10 7.18 -40.90 -19.61
C PHE A 10 6.62 -41.40 -18.27
N TYR A 11 6.76 -42.69 -17.95
CA TYR A 11 6.37 -43.23 -16.64
C TYR A 11 7.37 -42.87 -15.52
N LEU A 12 8.65 -42.71 -15.86
CA LEU A 12 9.67 -42.27 -14.90
C LEU A 12 9.57 -40.77 -14.58
N LEU A 13 9.17 -39.92 -15.54
CA LEU A 13 9.00 -38.49 -15.29
C LEU A 13 7.76 -38.18 -14.43
N GLY A 14 6.67 -38.93 -14.58
CA GLY A 14 5.47 -38.80 -13.75
C GLY A 14 5.68 -39.23 -12.29
N ALA A 15 6.51 -40.24 -12.05
CA ALA A 15 6.85 -40.71 -10.70
C ALA A 15 7.79 -39.75 -9.96
N VAL A 16 8.72 -39.08 -10.67
CA VAL A 16 9.67 -38.13 -10.06
C VAL A 16 8.99 -36.81 -9.65
N VAL A 17 7.94 -36.37 -10.36
CA VAL A 17 7.16 -35.18 -9.97
C VAL A 17 6.25 -35.46 -8.77
N LEU A 18 5.79 -36.70 -8.58
CA LEU A 18 5.05 -37.12 -7.36
C LEU A 18 5.97 -37.32 -6.13
N LEU A 19 7.23 -37.69 -6.34
CA LEU A 19 8.21 -37.88 -5.24
C LEU A 19 8.79 -36.55 -4.71
N LEU A 20 8.77 -35.48 -5.51
CA LEU A 20 9.20 -34.14 -5.06
C LEU A 20 8.17 -33.43 -4.16
N GLY A 21 6.90 -33.85 -4.19
CA GLY A 21 5.88 -33.38 -3.25
C GLY A 21 5.96 -34.04 -1.87
N ALA A 22 6.38 -35.31 -1.81
CA ALA A 22 6.46 -36.07 -0.57
C ALA A 22 7.63 -35.64 0.32
N ALA A 23 8.80 -35.34 -0.26
CA ALA A 23 9.98 -34.90 0.50
C ALA A 23 9.81 -33.52 1.15
N ALA A 24 8.98 -32.64 0.55
CA ALA A 24 8.62 -31.37 1.17
C ALA A 24 7.69 -31.57 2.38
N CYS A 25 6.73 -32.49 2.28
CA CYS A 25 5.89 -32.89 3.40
C CYS A 25 6.70 -33.56 4.52
N GLU A 26 7.72 -34.35 4.20
CA GLU A 26 8.52 -35.10 5.18
C GLU A 26 9.44 -34.18 6.00
N LYS A 27 10.10 -33.20 5.36
CA LYS A 27 10.82 -32.13 6.08
C LYS A 27 9.90 -31.27 6.94
N VAL A 28 8.70 -30.98 6.46
CA VAL A 28 7.67 -30.32 7.28
C VAL A 28 7.33 -31.22 8.47
N ASN A 29 7.15 -32.53 8.28
CA ASN A 29 6.80 -33.48 9.35
C ASN A 29 7.90 -33.72 10.40
N ASP A 30 9.17 -33.64 10.02
CA ASP A 30 10.30 -33.78 10.95
C ASP A 30 10.60 -32.48 11.70
N VAL A 31 10.42 -31.32 11.07
CA VAL A 31 10.34 -30.05 11.81
C VAL A 31 9.17 -30.16 12.80
N LEU A 32 7.98 -30.60 12.36
CA LEU A 32 6.73 -30.82 13.13
C LEU A 32 6.84 -31.71 14.37
N LYS A 33 7.79 -32.65 14.42
CA LYS A 33 7.99 -33.53 15.60
C LYS A 33 8.92 -32.93 16.66
N SER A 34 9.67 -31.88 16.33
CA SER A 34 10.55 -31.18 17.28
C SER A 34 9.90 -29.94 17.92
N ILE A 35 8.72 -29.56 17.43
CA ILE A 35 8.04 -28.28 17.73
C ILE A 35 7.28 -28.37 19.05
N GLY A 36 7.60 -27.49 20.00
CA GLY A 36 6.79 -27.27 21.20
C GLY A 36 5.47 -26.51 20.94
N LEU A 37 5.08 -26.35 19.67
CA LEU A 37 3.90 -25.62 19.19
C LEU A 37 3.14 -26.46 18.14
N SER A 38 1.82 -26.45 18.21
CA SER A 38 0.97 -27.00 17.17
C SER A 38 0.83 -26.05 15.98
N ASN A 39 0.53 -26.60 14.81
CA ASN A 39 0.20 -25.82 13.60
C ASN A 39 -0.94 -24.82 13.83
N ALA A 40 -1.91 -25.18 14.67
CA ALA A 40 -3.02 -24.31 15.02
C ALA A 40 -2.55 -23.09 15.79
N GLU A 41 -1.65 -23.28 16.77
CA GLU A 41 -1.09 -22.19 17.58
C GLU A 41 -0.24 -21.23 16.75
N ILE A 42 0.56 -21.74 15.81
CA ILE A 42 1.33 -20.90 14.88
C ILE A 42 0.40 -19.99 14.08
N VAL A 43 -0.64 -20.56 13.47
CA VAL A 43 -1.60 -19.78 12.67
C VAL A 43 -2.35 -18.78 13.54
N GLU A 44 -2.78 -19.19 14.74
CA GLU A 44 -3.49 -18.31 15.66
C GLU A 44 -2.62 -17.13 16.10
N GLY A 45 -1.37 -17.37 16.49
CA GLY A 45 -0.45 -16.31 16.90
C GLY A 45 -0.11 -15.35 15.77
N LEU A 46 0.04 -15.84 14.54
CA LEU A 46 0.25 -14.99 13.36
C LEU A 46 -0.98 -14.17 13.01
N LYS A 47 -2.17 -14.76 13.07
CA LYS A 47 -3.43 -14.04 12.87
C LYS A 47 -3.59 -12.95 13.93
N GLU A 48 -3.28 -13.26 15.18
CA GLU A 48 -3.34 -12.29 16.28
C GLU A 48 -2.33 -11.16 16.09
N ALA A 49 -1.07 -11.47 15.74
CA ALA A 49 -0.07 -10.45 15.43
C ALA A 49 -0.48 -9.56 14.25
N LEU A 50 -1.04 -10.14 13.18
CA LEU A 50 -1.55 -9.36 12.05
C LEU A 50 -2.75 -8.48 12.44
N ASN A 51 -3.64 -8.96 13.31
CA ASN A 51 -4.76 -8.17 13.81
C ASN A 51 -4.28 -6.98 14.65
N VAL A 52 -3.29 -7.20 15.52
CA VAL A 52 -2.65 -6.14 16.33
C VAL A 52 -1.90 -5.14 15.44
N ALA A 53 -1.15 -5.63 14.45
CA ALA A 53 -0.45 -4.79 13.48
C ALA A 53 -1.41 -3.93 12.66
N ALA A 54 -2.50 -4.53 12.16
CA ALA A 54 -3.56 -3.81 11.45
C ALA A 54 -4.23 -2.76 12.36
N GLY A 55 -4.54 -3.13 13.60
CA GLY A 55 -5.09 -2.25 14.65
C GLY A 55 -4.24 -1.00 14.86
N SER A 56 -2.94 -1.20 15.06
CA SER A 56 -1.98 -0.12 15.30
C SER A 56 -1.78 0.75 14.06
N ALA A 57 -1.70 0.13 12.87
CA ALA A 57 -1.60 0.84 11.60
C ALA A 57 -2.82 1.73 11.37
N GLN A 58 -4.04 1.19 11.53
CA GLN A 58 -5.28 1.97 11.46
C GLN A 58 -5.26 3.11 12.48
N GLY A 59 -4.95 2.81 13.74
CA GLY A 59 -4.95 3.82 14.81
C GLY A 59 -3.95 4.94 14.58
N SER A 60 -2.82 4.67 13.93
CA SER A 60 -1.86 5.71 13.54
C SER A 60 -2.33 6.49 12.32
N ALA A 61 -2.77 5.77 11.28
CA ALA A 61 -3.19 6.34 10.00
C ALA A 61 -4.43 7.22 10.12
N SER A 62 -5.36 6.88 11.01
CA SER A 62 -6.66 7.55 11.11
C SER A 62 -6.69 8.80 11.98
N LYS A 63 -5.55 9.16 12.60
CA LYS A 63 -5.41 10.39 13.37
C LYS A 63 -5.47 11.59 12.45
N VAL A 64 -5.90 12.72 12.99
CA VAL A 64 -5.69 14.01 12.32
C VAL A 64 -4.19 14.17 12.09
N ASP A 65 -3.83 14.49 10.85
CA ASP A 65 -2.45 14.57 10.36
C ASP A 65 -1.67 13.24 10.40
N GLY A 66 -2.36 12.11 10.59
CA GLY A 66 -1.77 10.77 10.62
C GLY A 66 -1.10 10.38 9.31
N PHE A 67 -1.65 10.84 8.18
CA PHE A 67 -0.98 10.79 6.88
C PHE A 67 -0.18 12.08 6.64
N LEU A 68 -0.83 13.24 6.81
CA LEU A 68 -0.26 14.52 6.35
C LEU A 68 1.10 14.86 6.96
N LYS A 69 1.31 14.56 8.25
CA LYS A 69 2.57 14.84 8.95
C LYS A 69 3.50 13.63 9.04
N ASN A 70 3.11 12.49 8.49
CA ASN A 70 3.92 11.29 8.49
C ASN A 70 4.61 11.09 7.13
N LYS A 71 5.84 11.59 7.02
CA LYS A 71 6.66 11.53 5.79
C LYS A 71 6.80 10.15 5.16
N ALA A 72 6.58 9.08 5.92
CA ALA A 72 6.70 7.72 5.42
C ALA A 72 5.46 7.27 4.62
N ILE A 73 4.30 7.86 4.88
CA ILE A 73 3.02 7.48 4.26
C ILE A 73 2.26 8.65 3.64
N GLU A 74 2.75 9.88 3.83
CA GLU A 74 2.15 11.10 3.31
C GLU A 74 1.83 10.97 1.81
N ILE A 75 0.59 11.30 1.46
CA ILE A 75 0.12 11.26 0.09
C ILE A 75 0.65 12.50 -0.63
N MET A 76 1.63 12.27 -1.49
CA MET A 76 2.18 13.27 -2.40
C MET A 76 1.22 13.55 -3.56
N LEU A 77 1.47 14.66 -4.26
CA LEU A 77 0.74 14.99 -5.48
C LEU A 77 0.87 13.88 -6.55
N PRO A 78 -0.22 13.54 -7.25
CA PRO A 78 -0.18 12.75 -8.46
C PRO A 78 0.79 13.33 -9.49
N ASP A 79 1.43 12.48 -10.29
CA ASP A 79 2.45 12.90 -11.26
C ASP A 79 1.95 13.98 -12.22
N GLN A 80 0.67 13.90 -12.62
CA GLN A 80 0.03 14.90 -13.49
C GLN A 80 -0.12 16.28 -12.85
N LEU A 81 -0.20 16.37 -11.51
CA LEU A 81 -0.32 17.64 -10.79
C LEU A 81 1.03 18.25 -10.42
N LYS A 82 2.14 17.49 -10.51
CA LYS A 82 3.49 17.99 -10.23
C LYS A 82 3.90 19.15 -11.15
N PRO A 83 3.67 19.10 -12.49
CA PRO A 83 3.93 20.23 -13.37
C PRO A 83 3.10 21.47 -13.01
N VAL A 84 1.84 21.30 -12.59
CA VAL A 84 0.98 22.41 -12.16
C VAL A 84 1.55 23.08 -10.90
N LYS A 85 1.98 22.28 -9.91
CA LYS A 85 2.68 22.80 -8.73
C LYS A 85 3.95 23.56 -9.11
N LYS A 86 4.76 23.00 -10.00
CA LYS A 86 5.98 23.64 -10.50
C LYS A 86 5.68 24.97 -11.20
N LEU A 87 4.60 25.04 -11.97
CA LEU A 87 4.15 26.29 -12.59
C LEU A 87 3.82 27.34 -11.53
N VAL A 88 3.04 26.98 -10.51
CA VAL A 88 2.74 27.87 -9.38
C VAL A 88 4.02 28.34 -8.67
N ASP A 89 4.97 27.45 -8.42
CA ASP A 89 6.21 27.76 -7.70
C ASP A 89 7.14 28.68 -8.50
N THR A 90 7.20 28.49 -9.82
CA THR A 90 8.04 29.27 -10.73
C THR A 90 7.36 30.52 -11.27
N ALA A 91 6.07 30.71 -11.01
CA ALA A 91 5.25 31.77 -11.59
C ALA A 91 5.87 33.17 -11.44
N SER A 92 6.49 33.47 -10.29
CA SER A 92 7.12 34.76 -10.01
C SER A 92 8.26 35.12 -10.99
N TYR A 93 8.82 34.14 -11.71
CA TYR A 93 9.89 34.33 -12.69
C TYR A 93 9.38 34.45 -14.14
N ILE A 94 8.07 34.35 -14.37
CA ILE A 94 7.46 34.46 -15.70
C ILE A 94 6.75 35.81 -15.80
N PRO A 95 7.35 36.85 -16.42
CA PRO A 95 6.75 38.18 -16.49
C PRO A 95 5.35 38.14 -17.12
N VAL A 96 4.43 38.97 -16.62
CA VAL A 96 3.02 39.08 -17.05
C VAL A 96 2.16 37.84 -16.72
N VAL A 97 2.63 36.64 -17.05
CA VAL A 97 1.91 35.37 -16.81
C VAL A 97 1.92 34.98 -15.33
N GLY A 98 3.01 35.27 -14.61
CA GLY A 98 3.20 34.91 -13.22
C GLY A 98 2.09 35.40 -12.30
N SER A 99 1.66 36.65 -12.48
CA SER A 99 0.57 37.25 -11.71
C SER A 99 -0.75 36.52 -11.95
N ILE A 100 -1.04 36.13 -13.20
CA ILE A 100 -2.25 35.38 -13.56
C ILE A 100 -2.25 34.01 -12.88
N VAL A 101 -1.13 33.29 -12.97
CA VAL A 101 -0.97 31.97 -12.33
C VAL A 101 -1.17 32.08 -10.83
N LYS A 102 -0.49 33.02 -10.16
CA LYS A 102 -0.58 33.18 -8.70
C LYS A 102 -1.98 33.61 -8.26
N SER A 103 -2.63 34.55 -8.96
CA SER A 103 -3.96 35.03 -8.58
C SER A 103 -5.07 33.99 -8.79
N THR A 104 -4.87 33.05 -9.72
CA THR A 104 -5.92 32.09 -10.12
C THR A 104 -5.70 30.70 -9.54
N LEU A 105 -4.47 30.17 -9.53
CA LEU A 105 -4.18 28.85 -8.93
C LEU A 105 -3.86 28.94 -7.44
N GLY A 106 -3.24 30.03 -6.98
CA GLY A 106 -2.90 30.25 -5.57
C GLY A 106 -2.28 29.02 -4.91
N ASP A 107 -2.79 28.68 -3.73
CA ASP A 107 -2.41 27.48 -2.97
C ASP A 107 -3.27 26.26 -3.29
N GLY A 108 -4.14 26.31 -4.31
CA GLY A 108 -5.14 25.27 -4.57
C GLY A 108 -4.56 23.88 -4.84
N VAL A 109 -3.33 23.80 -5.36
CA VAL A 109 -2.62 22.51 -5.51
C VAL A 109 -2.22 21.93 -4.14
N GLU A 110 -1.82 22.77 -3.20
CA GLU A 110 -1.43 22.37 -1.85
C GLU A 110 -2.66 22.05 -1.00
N GLU A 111 -3.74 22.84 -1.11
CA GLU A 111 -5.02 22.57 -0.45
C GLU A 111 -5.59 21.20 -0.88
N LEU A 112 -5.54 20.89 -2.18
CA LEU A 112 -5.92 19.58 -2.67
C LEU A 112 -5.06 18.47 -2.06
N ARG A 113 -3.74 18.65 -1.98
CA ARG A 113 -2.83 17.67 -1.36
C ARG A 113 -3.18 17.41 0.10
N VAL A 114 -3.47 18.47 0.86
CA VAL A 114 -3.92 18.39 2.26
C VAL A 114 -5.23 17.62 2.36
N ALA A 115 -6.22 17.97 1.53
CA ALA A 115 -7.50 17.28 1.47
C ALA A 115 -7.36 15.79 1.15
N MET A 116 -6.48 15.42 0.20
CA MET A 116 -6.20 14.02 -0.15
C MET A 116 -5.63 13.22 1.03
N ASN A 117 -4.76 13.83 1.85
CA ASN A 117 -4.22 13.19 3.05
C ASN A 117 -5.32 13.00 4.10
N HIS A 118 -6.15 14.02 4.35
CA HIS A 118 -7.28 13.90 5.26
C HIS A 118 -8.31 12.87 4.78
N ALA A 119 -8.51 12.72 3.47
CA ALA A 119 -9.37 11.67 2.91
C ALA A 119 -8.84 10.27 3.27
N ALA A 120 -7.52 10.05 3.19
CA ALA A 120 -6.91 8.78 3.59
C ALA A 120 -6.96 8.54 5.10
N GLU A 121 -6.78 9.57 5.92
CA GLU A 121 -6.94 9.51 7.38
C GLU A 121 -8.38 9.12 7.75
N HIS A 122 -9.36 9.76 7.13
CA HIS A 122 -10.77 9.46 7.34
C HIS A 122 -11.09 8.03 6.90
N ALA A 123 -10.68 7.64 5.69
CA ALA A 123 -10.96 6.30 5.15
C ALA A 123 -10.33 5.19 6.00
N SER A 124 -9.15 5.44 6.57
CA SER A 124 -8.45 4.46 7.39
C SER A 124 -9.23 4.03 8.64
N ARG A 125 -10.17 4.82 9.13
CA ARG A 125 -11.01 4.49 10.32
C ARG A 125 -11.77 3.18 10.15
N ASP A 126 -12.19 2.87 8.92
CA ASP A 126 -13.08 1.75 8.63
C ASP A 126 -12.35 0.54 8.01
N VAL A 127 -11.02 0.54 8.01
CA VAL A 127 -10.23 -0.46 7.29
C VAL A 127 -10.06 -1.78 8.07
N LEU A 128 -10.18 -1.76 9.40
CA LEU A 128 -9.93 -2.94 10.25
C LEU A 128 -10.82 -4.15 9.95
N PRO A 129 -12.16 -4.02 9.76
CA PRO A 129 -13.00 -5.15 9.41
C PRO A 129 -12.57 -5.81 8.09
N ILE A 130 -12.07 -5.00 7.14
CA ILE A 130 -11.60 -5.46 5.83
C ILE A 130 -10.32 -6.30 6.00
N PHE A 131 -9.34 -5.81 6.76
CA PHE A 131 -8.12 -6.54 7.08
C PHE A 131 -8.37 -7.80 7.91
N LYS A 132 -9.25 -7.74 8.93
CA LYS A 132 -9.60 -8.93 9.72
C LYS A 132 -10.26 -10.01 8.86
N GLY A 133 -11.05 -9.63 7.86
CA GLY A 133 -11.60 -10.58 6.88
C GLY A 133 -10.50 -11.27 6.08
N ALA A 134 -9.52 -10.50 5.60
CA ALA A 134 -8.35 -10.99 4.87
C ALA A 134 -7.47 -11.93 5.70
N VAL A 135 -7.19 -11.61 6.97
CA VAL A 135 -6.37 -12.43 7.88
C VAL A 135 -7.00 -13.79 8.16
N LYS A 136 -8.34 -13.89 8.19
CA LYS A 136 -9.04 -15.16 8.42
C LYS A 136 -8.76 -16.21 7.34
N GLU A 137 -8.50 -15.78 6.10
CA GLU A 137 -8.22 -16.66 4.95
C GLU A 137 -6.84 -17.32 5.00
N MET A 138 -5.96 -16.95 5.96
CA MET A 138 -4.63 -17.56 6.09
C MET A 138 -4.69 -19.05 6.45
N THR A 139 -3.99 -19.87 5.65
CA THR A 139 -3.85 -21.32 5.82
C THR A 139 -2.66 -21.68 6.73
N ILE A 140 -2.56 -22.96 7.12
CA ILE A 140 -1.43 -23.47 7.92
C ILE A 140 -0.11 -23.34 7.18
N THR A 141 -0.08 -23.68 5.89
CA THR A 141 1.13 -23.58 5.05
C THR A 141 1.60 -22.13 4.94
N ASP A 142 0.66 -21.20 4.77
CA ASP A 142 0.97 -19.77 4.74
C ASP A 142 1.53 -19.30 6.08
N GLY A 143 0.92 -19.73 7.19
CA GLY A 143 1.39 -19.40 8.53
C GLY A 143 2.84 -19.83 8.76
N LEU A 144 3.20 -21.07 8.41
CA LEU A 144 4.57 -21.55 8.61
C LEU A 144 5.59 -20.75 7.76
N GLN A 145 5.25 -20.44 6.51
CA GLN A 145 6.11 -19.62 5.64
C GLN A 145 6.30 -18.20 6.18
N VAL A 146 5.23 -17.62 6.73
CA VAL A 146 5.26 -16.30 7.35
C VAL A 146 6.09 -16.30 8.63
N LEU A 147 5.95 -17.33 9.49
CA LEU A 147 6.69 -17.41 10.75
C LEU A 147 8.20 -17.45 10.51
N GLN A 148 8.64 -18.31 9.61
CA GLN A 148 10.05 -18.52 9.22
C GLN A 148 10.59 -17.45 8.26
N GLY A 149 9.74 -16.51 7.86
CA GLY A 149 10.10 -15.41 6.97
C GLY A 149 10.83 -14.27 7.67
N GLY A 150 11.24 -13.27 6.88
CA GLY A 150 11.90 -12.07 7.40
C GLY A 150 10.97 -11.15 8.21
N ASP A 151 11.53 -10.04 8.68
CA ASP A 151 10.90 -9.08 9.61
C ASP A 151 9.53 -8.51 9.16
N SER A 152 9.12 -8.71 7.90
CA SER A 152 7.85 -8.24 7.34
C SER A 152 7.07 -9.28 6.56
N ALA A 153 7.31 -10.57 6.81
CA ALA A 153 6.74 -11.65 6.03
C ALA A 153 5.21 -11.72 6.13
N ALA A 154 4.63 -11.40 7.29
CA ALA A 154 3.18 -11.47 7.50
C ALA A 154 2.47 -10.35 6.74
N SER A 155 2.96 -9.12 6.85
CA SER A 155 2.43 -7.95 6.17
C SER A 155 2.58 -8.07 4.65
N HIS A 156 3.69 -8.65 4.18
CA HIS A 156 3.91 -8.96 2.76
C HIS A 156 2.91 -10.00 2.25
N TYR A 157 2.78 -11.13 2.96
CA TYR A 157 1.80 -12.16 2.63
C TYR A 157 0.38 -11.57 2.53
N LEU A 158 -0.02 -10.79 3.54
CA LEU A 158 -1.34 -10.18 3.58
C LEU A 158 -1.55 -9.25 2.37
N ARG A 159 -0.53 -8.44 2.03
CA ARG A 159 -0.56 -7.60 0.83
C ARG A 159 -0.75 -8.45 -0.42
N GLU A 160 0.12 -9.41 -0.67
CA GLU A 160 0.07 -10.24 -1.88
C GLU A 160 -1.24 -10.99 -2.06
N LYS A 161 -1.81 -11.52 -0.97
CA LYS A 161 -3.03 -12.34 -1.05
C LYS A 161 -4.31 -11.51 -1.12
N THR A 162 -4.29 -10.29 -0.59
CA THR A 162 -5.54 -9.58 -0.29
C THR A 162 -5.62 -8.19 -0.89
N TYR A 163 -4.54 -7.64 -1.45
CA TYR A 163 -4.50 -6.27 -1.96
C TYR A 163 -5.66 -5.94 -2.91
N THR A 164 -5.93 -6.75 -3.93
CA THR A 164 -7.04 -6.49 -4.87
C THR A 164 -8.40 -6.47 -4.15
N LYS A 165 -8.66 -7.45 -3.28
CA LYS A 165 -9.91 -7.50 -2.49
C LYS A 165 -10.03 -6.31 -1.53
N LEU A 166 -8.90 -5.87 -0.95
CA LEU A 166 -8.84 -4.70 -0.09
C LEU A 166 -9.11 -3.44 -0.91
N GLU A 167 -8.49 -3.29 -2.07
CA GLU A 167 -8.68 -2.15 -2.98
C GLU A 167 -10.14 -2.01 -3.42
N ASP A 168 -10.78 -3.11 -3.81
CA ASP A 168 -12.20 -3.14 -4.20
C ASP A 168 -13.12 -2.68 -3.05
N LYS A 169 -12.84 -3.14 -1.82
CA LYS A 169 -13.63 -2.81 -0.64
C LYS A 169 -13.31 -1.43 -0.07
N PHE A 170 -12.08 -0.96 -0.24
CA PHE A 170 -11.60 0.31 0.32
C PHE A 170 -11.91 1.50 -0.58
N THR A 171 -11.95 1.30 -1.90
CA THR A 171 -12.31 2.35 -2.87
C THR A 171 -13.62 3.08 -2.55
N PRO A 172 -14.76 2.41 -2.27
CA PRO A 172 -15.99 3.14 -1.92
C PRO A 172 -15.86 3.94 -0.61
N VAL A 173 -15.11 3.45 0.38
CA VAL A 173 -14.83 4.16 1.64
C VAL A 173 -13.99 5.42 1.38
N VAL A 174 -13.00 5.33 0.48
CA VAL A 174 -12.20 6.49 0.05
C VAL A 174 -13.06 7.51 -0.68
N LYS A 175 -13.95 7.08 -1.59
CA LYS A 175 -14.88 8.00 -2.28
C LYS A 175 -15.78 8.77 -1.32
N GLU A 176 -16.33 8.08 -0.31
CA GLU A 176 -17.11 8.75 0.74
C GLU A 176 -16.25 9.74 1.53
N SER A 177 -15.02 9.34 1.88
CA SER A 177 -14.08 10.18 2.63
C SER A 177 -13.64 11.42 1.84
N MET A 178 -13.45 11.31 0.52
CA MET A 178 -13.19 12.43 -0.37
C MET A 178 -14.33 13.45 -0.36
N GLY A 179 -15.59 13.01 -0.25
CA GLY A 179 -16.73 13.89 -0.09
C GLY A 179 -16.72 14.64 1.24
N LYS A 180 -16.33 13.96 2.33
CA LYS A 180 -16.25 14.55 3.69
C LYS A 180 -15.06 15.50 3.90
N THR A 181 -14.06 15.43 3.02
CA THR A 181 -12.80 16.19 3.11
C THR A 181 -12.63 17.16 1.94
N GLU A 182 -13.71 17.38 1.19
CA GLU A 182 -13.79 18.37 0.11
C GLU A 182 -12.80 18.14 -1.05
N VAL A 183 -12.16 16.96 -1.16
CA VAL A 183 -11.22 16.63 -2.25
C VAL A 183 -11.84 16.90 -3.62
N ASN A 184 -13.10 16.52 -3.81
CA ASN A 184 -13.80 16.75 -5.07
C ASN A 184 -13.97 18.24 -5.38
N SER A 185 -14.30 19.05 -4.36
CA SER A 185 -14.48 20.50 -4.51
C SER A 185 -13.15 21.20 -4.80
N TYR A 186 -12.08 20.83 -4.08
CA TYR A 186 -10.74 21.34 -4.34
C TYR A 186 -10.26 20.97 -5.74
N TYR A 187 -10.49 19.74 -6.20
CA TYR A 187 -10.08 19.30 -7.52
C TYR A 187 -10.88 19.98 -8.65
N GLU A 188 -12.19 20.17 -8.47
CA GLU A 188 -13.04 20.89 -9.42
C GLU A 188 -12.64 22.36 -9.52
N THR A 189 -12.40 23.01 -8.38
CA THR A 189 -11.92 24.40 -8.32
C THR A 189 -10.55 24.53 -8.99
N LEU A 190 -9.61 23.64 -8.65
CA LEU A 190 -8.28 23.62 -9.25
C LEU A 190 -8.36 23.42 -10.78
N SER A 191 -9.19 22.50 -11.25
CA SER A 191 -9.35 22.20 -12.68
C SER A 191 -9.96 23.37 -13.44
N THR A 192 -10.95 24.04 -12.84
CA THR A 192 -11.57 25.25 -13.41
C THR A 192 -10.57 26.39 -13.52
N ASN A 193 -9.87 26.68 -12.42
CA ASN A 193 -8.86 27.72 -12.36
C ASN A 193 -7.69 27.43 -13.31
N TYR A 194 -7.32 26.15 -13.46
CA TYR A 194 -6.31 25.73 -14.42
C TYR A 194 -6.71 26.04 -15.86
N ASN A 195 -7.94 25.69 -16.25
CA ASN A 195 -8.47 26.02 -17.58
C ASN A 195 -8.52 27.54 -17.81
N GLU A 196 -8.88 28.32 -16.79
CA GLU A 196 -8.88 29.78 -16.85
C GLU A 196 -7.47 30.35 -17.08
N VAL A 197 -6.46 29.85 -16.35
CA VAL A 197 -5.06 30.22 -16.57
C VAL A 197 -4.64 29.93 -18.00
N VAL A 198 -4.90 28.70 -18.49
CA VAL A 198 -4.57 28.32 -19.86
C VAL A 198 -5.23 29.24 -20.89
N GLY A 199 -6.51 29.56 -20.70
CA GLY A 199 -7.24 30.50 -21.57
C GLY A 199 -6.64 31.90 -21.58
N LYS A 200 -6.38 32.49 -20.40
CA LYS A 200 -5.77 33.83 -20.29
C LYS A 200 -4.36 33.89 -20.85
N VAL A 201 -3.56 32.85 -20.61
CA VAL A 201 -2.18 32.76 -21.11
C VAL A 201 -2.15 32.60 -22.63
N ASN A 202 -3.06 31.82 -23.21
CA ASN A 202 -3.17 31.67 -24.66
C ASN A 202 -3.60 32.96 -25.37
N ALA A 203 -4.33 33.85 -24.70
CA ALA A 203 -4.69 35.16 -25.23
C ALA A 203 -3.50 36.15 -25.31
N ILE A 204 -2.37 35.83 -24.65
CA ILE A 204 -1.15 36.65 -24.69
C ILE A 204 -0.24 36.12 -25.80
N PRO A 205 0.17 36.94 -26.79
CA PRO A 205 1.11 36.53 -27.83
C PRO A 205 2.42 35.98 -27.21
N GLY A 206 2.73 34.71 -27.49
CA GLY A 206 3.91 34.03 -26.94
C GLY A 206 3.78 33.60 -25.46
N GLY A 207 2.65 33.88 -24.78
CA GLY A 207 2.45 33.58 -23.36
C GLY A 207 2.62 32.09 -23.03
N MET A 208 1.99 31.21 -23.82
CA MET A 208 2.14 29.76 -23.63
C MET A 208 3.57 29.26 -23.93
N ALA A 209 4.29 29.91 -24.85
CA ALA A 209 5.69 29.56 -25.11
C ALA A 209 6.57 29.87 -23.89
N LEU A 210 6.31 30.98 -23.19
CA LEU A 210 7.00 31.31 -21.93
C LEU A 210 6.68 30.29 -20.82
N VAL A 211 5.41 29.87 -20.71
CA VAL A 211 5.01 28.83 -19.75
C VAL A 211 5.70 27.50 -20.04
N LYS A 212 5.67 27.03 -21.30
CA LYS A 212 6.32 25.76 -21.67
C LYS A 212 7.85 25.82 -21.59
N ALA A 213 8.46 27.00 -21.73
CA ALA A 213 9.88 27.17 -21.48
C ALA A 213 10.23 26.98 -19.99
N ALA A 214 9.36 27.40 -19.07
CA ALA A 214 9.55 27.19 -17.63
C ALA A 214 9.13 25.79 -17.16
N VAL A 215 8.04 25.26 -17.72
CA VAL A 215 7.42 23.97 -17.36
C VAL A 215 7.05 23.21 -18.65
N PRO A 216 7.98 22.45 -19.25
CA PRO A 216 7.76 21.80 -20.55
C PRO A 216 6.70 20.69 -20.48
N ASP A 217 6.57 20.03 -19.33
CA ASP A 217 5.68 18.89 -19.12
C ASP A 217 4.29 19.30 -18.60
N LEU A 218 3.91 20.57 -18.76
CA LEU A 218 2.60 21.05 -18.32
C LEU A 218 1.47 20.36 -19.11
N PRO A 219 0.50 19.72 -18.45
CA PRO A 219 -0.53 18.95 -19.15
C PRO A 219 -1.57 19.87 -19.81
N ASP A 220 -2.15 19.47 -20.94
CA ASP A 220 -3.19 20.30 -21.58
C ASP A 220 -4.49 20.39 -20.75
N ARG A 221 -4.75 19.38 -19.91
CA ARG A 221 -5.92 19.28 -19.02
C ARG A 221 -5.61 18.45 -17.78
N LEU A 222 -6.43 18.62 -16.74
CA LEU A 222 -6.38 17.80 -15.53
C LEU A 222 -7.44 16.69 -15.63
N ASP A 223 -7.01 15.43 -15.61
CA ASP A 223 -7.87 14.23 -15.72
C ASP A 223 -7.42 13.08 -14.81
N THR A 224 -6.92 13.43 -13.62
CA THR A 224 -6.46 12.46 -12.63
C THR A 224 -7.61 11.76 -11.91
N ASP A 225 -7.58 10.42 -11.87
CA ASP A 225 -8.45 9.61 -10.99
C ASP A 225 -7.93 9.68 -9.54
N LEU A 226 -8.34 10.74 -8.82
CA LEU A 226 -7.95 10.93 -7.43
C LEU A 226 -8.47 9.84 -6.50
N SER A 227 -9.62 9.24 -6.80
CA SER A 227 -10.17 8.16 -5.97
C SER A 227 -9.24 6.96 -5.98
N ARG A 228 -8.87 6.48 -7.17
CA ARG A 228 -7.91 5.37 -7.29
C ARG A 228 -6.56 5.73 -6.67
N PHE A 229 -6.06 6.93 -6.97
CA PHE A 229 -4.76 7.37 -6.45
C PHE A 229 -4.72 7.38 -4.91
N ILE A 230 -5.73 7.96 -4.26
CA ILE A 230 -5.81 7.99 -2.79
C ILE A 230 -6.00 6.58 -2.23
N THR A 231 -6.81 5.72 -2.87
CA THR A 231 -6.96 4.32 -2.45
C THR A 231 -5.64 3.58 -2.47
N THR A 232 -4.91 3.62 -3.58
CA THR A 232 -3.61 2.95 -3.73
C THR A 232 -2.61 3.48 -2.69
N LYS A 233 -2.48 4.80 -2.55
CA LYS A 233 -1.53 5.41 -1.59
C LYS A 233 -1.93 5.17 -0.14
N GLY A 234 -3.23 5.20 0.16
CA GLY A 234 -3.77 4.89 1.48
C GLY A 234 -3.46 3.45 1.89
N LEU A 235 -3.70 2.48 1.00
CA LEU A 235 -3.36 1.07 1.25
C LEU A 235 -1.84 0.86 1.38
N ASP A 236 -1.04 1.46 0.51
CA ASP A 236 0.43 1.41 0.62
C ASP A 236 0.91 1.94 1.99
N GLY A 237 0.34 3.06 2.45
CA GLY A 237 0.63 3.64 3.75
C GLY A 237 0.23 2.73 4.92
N LEU A 238 -0.95 2.12 4.85
CA LEU A 238 -1.41 1.17 5.86
C LEU A 238 -0.49 -0.06 5.92
N PHE A 239 -0.13 -0.64 4.79
CA PHE A 239 0.81 -1.78 4.75
C PHE A 239 2.21 -1.38 5.24
N TYR A 240 2.67 -0.16 4.95
CA TYR A 240 3.93 0.35 5.48
C TYR A 240 3.92 0.40 7.02
N LEU A 241 2.85 0.95 7.61
CA LEU A 241 2.69 1.00 9.07
C LEU A 241 2.57 -0.39 9.69
N MET A 242 1.80 -1.29 9.06
CA MET A 242 1.66 -2.68 9.51
C MET A 242 2.99 -3.41 9.51
N LYS A 243 3.81 -3.22 8.47
CA LYS A 243 5.18 -3.76 8.42
C LYS A 243 6.02 -3.26 9.59
N GLY A 244 5.93 -1.98 9.92
CA GLY A 244 6.63 -1.41 11.06
C GLY A 244 6.18 -2.04 12.39
N GLU A 245 4.89 -2.29 12.54
CA GLU A 245 4.34 -2.92 13.75
C GLU A 245 4.67 -4.42 13.85
N GLU A 246 4.59 -5.16 12.75
CA GLU A 246 5.02 -6.57 12.70
C GLU A 246 6.49 -6.70 13.13
N LYS A 247 7.35 -5.80 12.66
CA LYS A 247 8.76 -5.81 13.06
C LYS A 247 8.90 -5.65 14.58
N LYS A 248 8.18 -4.72 15.21
CA LYS A 248 8.21 -4.55 16.67
C LYS A 248 7.70 -5.78 17.41
N ILE A 249 6.65 -6.44 16.91
CA ILE A 249 6.15 -7.72 17.47
C ILE A 249 7.23 -8.79 17.40
N ARG A 250 7.95 -8.90 16.28
CA ARG A 250 9.05 -9.87 16.13
C ARG A 250 10.24 -9.56 17.03
N ASP A 251 10.59 -8.28 17.17
CA ASP A 251 11.73 -7.85 17.97
C ASP A 251 11.45 -7.99 19.48
N ASN A 252 10.24 -7.62 19.94
CA ASN A 252 9.86 -7.64 21.36
C ASN A 252 8.42 -8.18 21.57
N PRO A 253 8.17 -9.48 21.34
CA PRO A 253 6.82 -10.05 21.43
C PRO A 253 6.21 -10.00 22.84
N LEU A 254 7.03 -9.84 23.87
CA LEU A 254 6.59 -9.74 25.27
C LEU A 254 5.79 -8.46 25.55
N ASP A 255 6.07 -7.36 24.83
CA ASP A 255 5.45 -6.04 25.05
C ASP A 255 3.97 -5.99 24.62
N TYR A 256 3.50 -6.98 23.85
CA TYR A 256 2.18 -6.98 23.25
C TYR A 256 1.10 -7.67 24.10
N GLY A 257 1.43 -8.16 25.29
CA GLY A 257 0.48 -8.70 26.29
C GLY A 257 -0.33 -9.95 25.86
N SER A 258 -0.11 -10.47 24.65
CA SER A 258 -0.81 -11.62 24.10
C SER A 258 0.02 -12.89 24.30
N ALA A 259 -0.50 -13.82 25.11
CA ALA A 259 0.19 -15.08 25.40
C ALA A 259 0.50 -15.89 24.14
N ILE A 260 -0.40 -15.90 23.15
CA ILE A 260 -0.19 -16.63 21.89
C ILE A 260 0.88 -15.96 21.01
N ILE A 261 0.91 -14.63 20.93
CA ILE A 261 1.99 -13.88 20.25
C ILE A 261 3.33 -14.21 20.92
N GLN A 262 3.38 -14.09 22.25
CA GLN A 262 4.60 -14.38 23.01
C GLN A 262 5.09 -15.81 22.81
N LYS A 263 4.16 -16.77 22.80
CA LYS A 263 4.49 -18.19 22.61
C LYS A 263 5.03 -18.46 21.20
N VAL A 264 4.37 -17.92 20.17
CA VAL A 264 4.73 -18.16 18.76
C VAL A 264 6.02 -17.42 18.36
N PHE A 265 6.16 -16.14 18.71
CA PHE A 265 7.31 -15.36 18.24
C PHE A 265 8.59 -15.54 19.08
N ASN A 266 8.50 -16.13 20.29
CA ASN A 266 9.69 -16.58 21.04
C ASN A 266 10.12 -18.01 20.75
N SER A 267 9.40 -18.72 19.89
CA SER A 267 9.65 -20.12 19.63
C SER A 267 10.95 -20.32 18.81
N PRO A 268 11.58 -21.51 18.89
CA PRO A 268 12.74 -21.83 18.04
C PRO A 268 12.45 -21.64 16.54
N GLU A 269 11.22 -21.92 16.11
CA GLU A 269 10.79 -21.86 14.71
C GLU A 269 10.72 -20.41 14.19
N ALA A 270 10.37 -19.44 15.04
CA ALA A 270 10.43 -18.02 14.70
C ALA A 270 11.88 -17.51 14.58
N ARG A 271 12.83 -18.16 15.27
CA ARG A 271 14.26 -17.82 15.27
C ARG A 271 15.03 -18.48 14.14
N GLU A 272 14.50 -19.56 13.57
CA GLU A 272 14.99 -20.22 12.36
C GLU A 272 14.70 -19.36 11.12
N LYS A 273 15.43 -18.25 10.97
CA LYS A 273 15.41 -17.48 9.71
C LYS A 273 15.94 -18.39 8.62
N LYS A 274 15.13 -18.69 7.59
CA LYS A 274 15.69 -19.23 6.35
C LYS A 274 16.67 -18.18 5.81
N ASN A 275 17.96 -18.49 5.87
CA ASN A 275 18.97 -17.78 5.11
C ASN A 275 18.60 -17.95 3.62
N GLY A 276 17.87 -16.97 3.09
CA GLY A 276 17.55 -16.84 1.67
C GLY A 276 18.71 -16.18 0.94
#